data_AF-A0A2A8U4Q4-F1
#
_entry.id   AF-A0A2A8U4Q4-F1
#
_cell.length_a   1.000
_cell.length_b   1.000
_cell.length_c   1.000
_cell.angle_alpha   90.00
_cell.angle_beta   90.00
_cell.angle_gamma   90.00
#
_symmetry.space_group_name_H-M   'P 1'
#
loop_
_entity.id
_entity.type
_entity.pdbx_description
1 polymer ?
#
loop_
_entity_poly.entity_id
_entity_poly.type
_entity_poly.pdbx_seq_one_letter_code
_entity_poly.pdbx_strand_id
1 'polypeptide(L)'
;MRRLLSVILTVLSICMIFFINSPSASANENIANGDLKQKYNEGIKAGAIDKSITYEQWEKIVTDNEKAFEKIKNDKVKEVPAKDSGWQGAYYQGFNIKRGDILITNGTSFYGIAGHAAIANGDNYILDAPGYAINTNRGVLNTTRQRTVQQWLDEYTGKGTVWVYRVSSSYNYVAGNAASWADRTYYSSSGSATQDRFPSYGVTLNTKGTDPTYCSKIVYQAYYYGSGNLPFMVPTSTTIIGPYGLLDSFANNYRPSLVKTF
;
A
#
# COMPACT_ATOMS: atom_id res chain seq x y z
N MET A 1 -42.33 -51.97 9.08
CA MET A 1 -41.18 -51.41 8.31
C MET A 1 -41.07 -49.93 8.69
N ARG A 2 -40.24 -49.60 9.69
CA ARG A 2 -38.95 -48.90 9.52
C ARG A 2 -38.99 -47.72 8.54
N ARG A 3 -38.94 -46.49 9.08
CA ARG A 3 -37.98 -45.39 8.80
C ARG A 3 -38.62 -44.06 9.25
N LEU A 4 -38.16 -43.45 10.34
CA LEU A 4 -36.93 -42.66 10.55
C LEU A 4 -37.20 -41.15 10.43
N LEU A 5 -36.83 -40.48 11.51
CA LEU A 5 -36.73 -39.05 11.79
C LEU A 5 -36.48 -38.14 10.59
N SER A 6 -37.02 -36.92 10.67
CA SER A 6 -36.21 -35.69 10.55
C SER A 6 -36.95 -34.51 11.20
N VAL A 7 -36.63 -34.26 12.48
CA VAL A 7 -36.88 -32.98 13.13
C VAL A 7 -35.82 -32.02 12.62
N ILE A 8 -36.20 -31.07 11.77
CA ILE A 8 -35.32 -29.96 11.38
C ILE A 8 -35.54 -28.86 12.40
N LEU A 9 -34.62 -28.79 13.37
CA LEU A 9 -34.50 -27.67 14.30
C LEU A 9 -33.71 -26.57 13.59
N THR A 10 -34.38 -25.60 12.97
CA THR A 10 -33.73 -24.38 12.47
C THR A 10 -33.37 -23.49 13.65
N VAL A 11 -32.12 -23.56 14.10
CA VAL A 11 -31.53 -22.52 14.95
C VAL A 11 -31.21 -21.33 14.05
N LEU A 12 -32.06 -20.30 14.07
CA LEU A 12 -31.70 -18.98 13.55
C LEU A 12 -30.57 -18.42 14.41
N SER A 13 -29.33 -18.59 13.95
CA SER A 13 -28.20 -17.82 14.46
C SER A 13 -28.35 -16.40 13.92
N ILE A 14 -28.81 -15.50 14.79
CA ILE A 14 -28.83 -14.06 14.53
C ILE A 14 -27.36 -13.60 14.52
N CYS A 15 -26.72 -13.68 13.36
CA CYS A 15 -25.51 -12.91 13.11
C CYS A 15 -25.92 -11.44 13.09
N MET A 16 -25.64 -10.73 14.19
CA MET A 16 -25.64 -9.27 14.21
C MET A 16 -24.73 -8.78 13.08
N ILE A 17 -25.34 -8.29 12.01
CA ILE A 17 -24.67 -7.56 10.96
C ILE A 17 -24.28 -6.22 11.57
N PHE A 18 -23.07 -6.12 12.10
CA PHE A 18 -22.44 -4.83 12.32
C PHE A 18 -22.08 -4.28 10.93
N PHE A 19 -23.01 -3.52 10.34
CA PHE A 19 -22.70 -2.60 9.27
C PHE A 19 -21.80 -1.50 9.84
N ILE A 20 -20.50 -1.76 9.88
CA ILE A 20 -19.53 -0.67 9.98
C ILE A 20 -19.45 -0.08 8.57
N ASN A 21 -20.35 0.85 8.28
CA ASN A 21 -20.12 1.85 7.23
C ASN A 21 -18.90 2.64 7.68
N SER A 22 -17.70 2.22 7.32
CA SER A 22 -16.55 3.11 7.34
C SER A 22 -16.79 4.12 6.22
N PRO A 23 -17.05 5.41 6.52
CA PRO A 23 -17.11 6.41 5.48
C PRO A 23 -15.73 6.44 4.83
N SER A 24 -15.68 6.33 3.51
CA SER A 24 -14.52 6.72 2.73
C SER A 24 -14.38 8.24 2.87
N ALA A 25 -13.71 8.68 3.94
CA ALA A 25 -13.44 10.08 4.20
C ALA A 25 -12.40 10.58 3.19
N SER A 26 -12.79 11.54 2.35
CA SER A 26 -11.86 12.38 1.61
C SER A 26 -10.94 13.08 2.61
N ALA A 27 -9.62 12.96 2.43
CA ALA A 27 -8.61 13.49 3.34
C ALA A 27 -8.61 15.02 3.35
N ASN A 28 -9.48 15.62 4.19
CA ASN A 28 -9.33 16.96 4.72
C ASN A 28 -10.17 17.11 6.00
N GLU A 29 -9.77 16.46 7.09
CA GLU A 29 -10.29 16.76 8.42
C GLU A 29 -9.18 17.43 9.24
N ASN A 30 -9.47 18.61 9.80
CA ASN A 30 -8.65 19.18 10.88
C ASN A 30 -8.93 18.35 12.14
N ILE A 31 -8.10 17.34 12.39
CA ILE A 31 -8.32 16.37 13.47
C ILE A 31 -7.85 16.96 14.81
N ALA A 32 -8.76 17.09 15.78
CA ALA A 32 -8.41 17.44 17.15
C ALA A 32 -7.69 16.25 17.84
N ASN A 33 -6.70 16.52 18.72
CA ASN A 33 -5.89 15.50 19.39
C ASN A 33 -6.69 14.36 20.07
N GLY A 34 -7.94 14.60 20.51
CA GLY A 34 -8.80 13.56 21.07
C GLY A 34 -9.16 12.44 20.08
N ASP A 35 -9.31 12.76 18.80
CA ASP A 35 -9.67 11.81 17.74
C ASP A 35 -8.46 10.95 17.29
N LEU A 36 -7.24 11.51 17.31
CA LEU A 36 -6.02 10.75 17.02
C LEU A 36 -5.77 9.62 18.05
N LYS A 37 -5.94 9.92 19.34
CA LYS A 37 -5.77 8.91 20.39
C LYS A 37 -6.82 7.80 20.32
N GLN A 38 -8.04 8.13 19.92
CA GLN A 38 -9.08 7.14 19.64
C GLN A 38 -8.67 6.23 18.48
N LYS A 39 -8.29 6.81 17.33
CA LYS A 39 -7.82 6.07 16.14
C LYS A 39 -6.66 5.12 16.46
N TYR A 40 -5.69 5.58 17.24
CA TYR A 40 -4.60 4.75 17.74
C TYR A 40 -5.10 3.55 18.57
N ASN A 41 -5.97 3.80 19.56
CA ASN A 41 -6.50 2.74 20.43
C ASN A 41 -7.33 1.72 19.64
N GLU A 42 -8.11 2.17 18.66
CA GLU A 42 -8.86 1.30 17.76
C GLU A 42 -7.92 0.43 16.91
N GLY A 43 -6.84 1.02 16.38
CA GLY A 43 -5.82 0.29 15.61
C GLY A 43 -5.11 -0.77 16.45
N ILE A 44 -4.79 -0.48 17.70
CA ILE A 44 -4.23 -1.45 18.66
C ILE A 44 -5.24 -2.58 18.96
N LYS A 45 -6.51 -2.23 19.23
CA LYS A 45 -7.58 -3.19 19.53
C LYS A 45 -7.84 -4.13 18.35
N ALA A 46 -7.81 -3.60 17.14
CA ALA A 46 -7.97 -4.37 15.92
C ALA A 46 -6.74 -5.22 15.57
N GLY A 47 -5.59 -5.04 16.24
CA GLY A 47 -4.34 -5.72 15.87
C GLY A 47 -3.70 -5.17 14.58
N ALA A 48 -4.17 -4.01 14.13
CA ALA A 48 -3.71 -3.30 12.95
C ALA A 48 -2.41 -2.52 13.18
N ILE A 49 -2.23 -2.03 14.41
CA ILE A 49 -1.00 -1.38 14.90
C ILE A 49 -0.37 -2.32 15.93
N ASP A 50 0.93 -2.56 15.80
CA ASP A 50 1.68 -3.39 16.74
C ASP A 50 1.66 -2.77 18.16
N LYS A 51 1.43 -3.61 19.18
CA LYS A 51 1.33 -3.19 20.59
C LYS A 51 2.62 -2.60 21.17
N SER A 52 3.76 -2.83 20.52
CA SER A 52 5.05 -2.25 20.91
C SER A 52 5.21 -0.78 20.50
N ILE A 53 4.36 -0.27 19.60
CA ILE A 53 4.37 1.13 19.18
C ILE A 53 3.61 1.95 20.22
N THR A 54 4.25 2.95 20.81
CA THR A 54 3.56 3.87 21.74
C THR A 54 2.71 4.89 20.98
N TYR A 55 1.77 5.53 21.69
CA TYR A 55 0.96 6.61 21.10
C TYR A 55 1.84 7.73 20.55
N GLU A 56 2.88 8.15 21.29
CA GLU A 56 3.77 9.24 20.89
C GLU A 56 4.59 8.88 19.65
N GLN A 57 5.05 7.62 19.55
CA GLN A 57 5.72 7.14 18.35
C GLN A 57 4.78 7.16 17.15
N TRP A 58 3.55 6.66 17.33
CA TRP A 58 2.52 6.63 16.30
C TRP A 58 2.09 8.04 15.86
N GLU A 59 1.87 8.96 16.79
CA GLU A 59 1.49 10.36 16.52
C GLU A 59 2.60 11.09 15.75
N LYS A 60 3.87 10.83 16.09
CA LYS A 60 5.00 11.35 15.33
C LYS A 60 4.99 10.84 13.88
N ILE A 61 4.67 9.57 13.66
CA ILE A 61 4.56 8.99 12.31
C ILE A 61 3.45 9.65 11.52
N VAL A 62 2.27 9.85 12.11
CA VAL A 62 1.15 10.57 11.47
C VAL A 62 1.59 11.97 11.07
N THR A 63 2.17 12.71 12.02
CA THR A 63 2.61 14.09 11.81
C THR A 63 3.67 14.20 10.72
N ASP A 64 4.68 13.32 10.72
CA ASP A 64 5.75 13.33 9.72
C ASP A 64 5.23 12.93 8.34
N ASN A 65 4.28 11.99 8.28
CA ASN A 65 3.61 11.61 7.04
C ASN A 65 2.77 12.76 6.46
N GLU A 66 2.04 13.51 7.30
CA GLU A 66 1.32 14.71 6.87
C GLU A 66 2.26 15.83 6.39
N LYS A 67 3.40 16.04 7.05
CA LYS A 67 4.43 16.97 6.54
C LYS A 67 4.97 16.55 5.18
N ALA A 68 5.17 15.24 4.96
CA ALA A 68 5.60 14.72 3.68
C ALA A 68 4.52 14.89 2.60
N PHE A 69 3.23 14.84 2.97
CA PHE A 69 2.12 15.13 2.06
C PHE A 69 2.19 16.56 1.50
N GLU A 70 2.52 17.55 2.34
CA GLU A 70 2.73 18.93 1.88
C GLU A 70 3.83 19.03 0.82
N LYS A 71 4.89 18.22 0.92
CA LYS A 71 5.93 18.15 -0.12
C LYS A 71 5.37 17.59 -1.43
N ILE A 72 4.64 16.47 -1.36
CA ILE A 72 4.04 15.81 -2.53
C ILE A 72 3.08 16.75 -3.28
N LYS A 73 2.27 17.55 -2.57
CA LYS A 73 1.37 18.53 -3.19
C LYS A 73 2.11 19.60 -4.00
N ASN A 74 3.36 19.88 -3.64
CA ASN A 74 4.21 20.87 -4.30
C ASN A 74 5.18 20.25 -5.33
N ASP A 75 5.20 18.92 -5.47
CA ASP A 75 6.04 18.25 -6.46
C ASP A 75 5.55 18.59 -7.88
N LYS A 76 6.51 18.80 -8.78
CA LYS A 76 6.23 19.10 -10.19
C LYS A 76 6.38 17.84 -11.02
N VAL A 77 5.42 17.63 -11.92
CA VAL A 77 5.50 16.55 -12.91
C VAL A 77 6.70 16.80 -13.81
N LYS A 78 7.65 15.86 -13.81
CA LYS A 78 8.76 15.84 -14.76
C LYS A 78 8.25 15.26 -16.07
N GLU A 79 8.52 15.96 -17.17
CA GLU A 79 8.19 15.45 -18.50
C GLU A 79 8.88 14.11 -18.74
N VAL A 80 8.09 13.13 -19.17
CA VAL A 80 8.58 11.83 -19.61
C VAL A 80 8.26 11.69 -21.10
N PRO A 81 9.20 11.22 -21.93
CA PRO A 81 8.93 11.02 -23.36
C PRO A 81 7.68 10.16 -23.58
N ALA A 82 6.78 10.62 -24.46
CA ALA A 82 5.51 9.95 -24.76
C ALA A 82 5.68 8.52 -25.33
N LYS A 83 6.85 8.23 -25.91
CA LYS A 83 7.27 6.89 -26.34
C LYS A 83 8.59 6.54 -25.67
N ASP A 84 8.53 5.93 -24.51
CA ASP A 84 9.69 5.21 -23.97
C ASP A 84 9.67 3.81 -24.59
N SER A 85 10.27 3.71 -25.78
CA SER A 85 10.02 2.73 -26.83
C SER A 85 10.64 1.34 -26.61
N GLY A 86 10.66 0.81 -25.39
CA GLY A 86 11.26 -0.51 -25.15
C GLY A 86 10.82 -1.25 -23.89
N TRP A 87 9.92 -0.68 -23.08
CA TRP A 87 9.53 -1.28 -21.81
C TRP A 87 8.02 -1.53 -21.77
N GLN A 88 7.63 -2.78 -21.55
CA GLN A 88 6.23 -3.18 -21.47
C GLN A 88 5.61 -2.56 -20.22
N GLY A 89 4.41 -2.01 -20.37
CA GLY A 89 3.69 -1.30 -19.33
C GLY A 89 2.24 -1.08 -19.75
N ALA A 90 1.37 -0.77 -18.80
CA ALA A 90 -0.04 -0.60 -19.05
C ALA A 90 -0.40 0.86 -19.30
N TYR A 91 -1.15 1.08 -20.36
CA TYR A 91 -1.64 2.40 -20.72
C TYR A 91 -2.91 2.74 -19.94
N TYR A 92 -2.91 3.89 -19.27
CA TYR A 92 -4.07 4.45 -18.57
C TYR A 92 -4.11 5.96 -18.79
N GLN A 93 -5.25 6.46 -19.30
CA GLN A 93 -5.52 7.88 -19.52
C GLN A 93 -4.33 8.70 -20.07
N GLY A 94 -3.75 8.28 -21.20
CA GLY A 94 -2.65 9.03 -21.81
C GLY A 94 -1.25 8.68 -21.33
N PHE A 95 -1.11 7.81 -20.32
CA PHE A 95 0.17 7.56 -19.66
C PHE A 95 0.47 6.06 -19.57
N ASN A 96 1.74 5.70 -19.76
CA ASN A 96 2.21 4.33 -19.62
C ASN A 96 2.78 4.09 -18.22
N ILE A 97 2.06 3.31 -17.41
CA ILE A 97 2.51 2.81 -16.11
C ILE A 97 3.49 1.67 -16.35
N LYS A 98 4.69 1.83 -15.80
CA LYS A 98 5.78 0.88 -15.92
C LYS A 98 5.93 0.11 -14.63
N ARG A 99 6.18 -1.19 -14.73
CA ARG A 99 6.78 -1.98 -13.66
C ARG A 99 7.88 -1.21 -12.88
N GLY A 100 7.82 -1.28 -11.57
CA GLY A 100 8.65 -0.52 -10.63
C GLY A 100 8.16 0.91 -10.37
N ASP A 101 7.20 1.45 -11.11
CA ASP A 101 6.55 2.70 -10.75
C ASP A 101 5.95 2.60 -9.34
N ILE A 102 6.13 3.68 -8.60
CA ILE A 102 5.65 3.83 -7.23
C ILE A 102 4.39 4.69 -7.31
N LEU A 103 3.28 4.17 -6.82
CA LEU A 103 2.01 4.88 -6.79
C LEU A 103 1.74 5.30 -5.35
N ILE A 104 1.49 6.57 -5.13
CA ILE A 104 1.10 7.14 -3.84
C ILE A 104 -0.25 7.83 -4.03
N THR A 105 -1.16 7.68 -3.07
CA THR A 105 -2.49 8.30 -3.15
C THR A 105 -2.95 8.80 -1.80
N ASN A 106 -3.84 9.80 -1.80
CA ASN A 106 -4.58 10.26 -0.62
C ASN A 106 -6.03 9.75 -0.56
N GLY A 107 -6.41 8.80 -1.43
CA GLY A 107 -7.76 8.24 -1.47
C GLY A 107 -8.13 7.32 -0.30
N THR A 108 -7.29 7.21 0.74
CA THR A 108 -7.54 6.37 1.93
C THR A 108 -6.82 6.90 3.16
N SER A 109 -7.28 6.47 4.33
CA SER A 109 -6.58 6.62 5.61
C SER A 109 -6.70 5.34 6.42
N PHE A 110 -5.69 5.00 7.21
CA PHE A 110 -5.67 3.81 8.05
C PHE A 110 -5.36 4.17 9.50
N TYR A 111 -6.39 4.09 10.36
CA TYR A 111 -6.30 4.45 11.79
C TYR A 111 -5.52 5.75 12.03
N GLY A 112 -5.76 6.80 11.23
CA GLY A 112 -5.09 8.11 11.32
C GLY A 112 -3.80 8.26 10.49
N ILE A 113 -3.16 7.19 10.02
CA ILE A 113 -2.07 7.29 9.03
C ILE A 113 -2.71 7.49 7.65
N ALA A 114 -2.65 8.71 7.13
CA ALA A 114 -3.22 9.06 5.84
C ALA A 114 -2.40 8.51 4.65
N GLY A 115 -3.12 8.22 3.57
CA GLY A 115 -2.56 7.82 2.28
C GLY A 115 -2.37 6.33 2.11
N HIS A 116 -1.91 5.96 0.93
CA HIS A 116 -1.60 4.59 0.54
C HIS A 116 -0.50 4.57 -0.51
N ALA A 117 0.26 3.47 -0.53
CA ALA A 117 1.37 3.29 -1.44
C ALA A 117 1.32 1.91 -2.10
N ALA A 118 1.74 1.85 -3.34
CA ALA A 118 1.77 0.62 -4.13
C ALA A 118 2.95 0.62 -5.11
N ILE A 119 3.25 -0.55 -5.65
CA ILE A 119 4.26 -0.72 -6.70
C ILE A 119 3.63 -1.42 -7.90
N ALA A 120 3.88 -0.91 -9.10
CA ALA A 120 3.60 -1.64 -10.33
C ALA A 120 4.53 -2.86 -10.40
N ASN A 121 4.03 -4.07 -10.13
CA ASN A 121 4.88 -5.24 -9.96
C ASN A 121 4.95 -6.14 -11.21
N GLY A 122 4.22 -5.79 -12.26
CA GLY A 122 4.24 -6.43 -13.58
C GLY A 122 3.77 -5.48 -14.68
N ASP A 123 3.61 -5.98 -15.89
CA ASP A 123 3.33 -5.14 -17.07
C ASP A 123 1.94 -4.48 -17.02
N ASN A 124 1.00 -5.09 -16.30
CA ASN A 124 -0.35 -4.55 -16.09
C ASN A 124 -0.88 -4.80 -14.68
N TYR A 125 0.00 -4.92 -13.69
CA TYR A 125 -0.41 -5.22 -12.32
C TYR A 125 0.23 -4.25 -11.33
N ILE A 126 -0.56 -3.90 -10.32
CA ILE A 126 -0.16 -3.13 -9.15
C ILE A 126 -0.35 -4.02 -7.92
N LEU A 127 0.71 -4.13 -7.13
CA LEU A 127 0.74 -4.83 -5.85
C LEU A 127 0.61 -3.81 -4.71
N ASP A 128 -0.37 -4.04 -3.84
CA ASP A 128 -0.59 -3.24 -2.65
C ASP A 128 -0.98 -4.09 -1.43
N ALA A 129 -0.88 -3.50 -0.24
CA ALA A 129 -1.45 -4.03 1.00
C ALA A 129 -2.61 -3.11 1.41
N PRO A 130 -3.86 -3.42 1.03
CA PRO A 130 -4.97 -2.47 1.07
C PRO A 130 -5.47 -2.11 2.47
N GLY A 131 -5.02 -2.83 3.51
CA GLY A 131 -5.42 -2.58 4.88
C GLY A 131 -5.73 -3.85 5.66
N TYR A 132 -6.04 -3.66 6.94
CA TYR A 132 -6.45 -4.71 7.85
C TYR A 132 -7.92 -5.07 7.67
N ALA A 133 -8.22 -6.36 7.50
CA ALA A 133 -9.58 -6.91 7.42
C ALA A 133 -10.50 -6.19 6.40
N ILE A 134 -9.98 -5.86 5.22
CA ILE A 134 -10.72 -5.15 4.18
C ILE A 134 -11.68 -6.11 3.47
N ASN A 135 -12.97 -5.77 3.48
CA ASN A 135 -13.97 -6.49 2.68
C ASN A 135 -13.72 -6.26 1.19
N THR A 136 -13.62 -7.36 0.45
CA THR A 136 -13.54 -7.35 -1.01
C THR A 136 -14.55 -8.32 -1.59
N ASN A 137 -14.74 -8.27 -2.91
CA ASN A 137 -15.53 -9.27 -3.64
C ASN A 137 -14.93 -10.69 -3.53
N ARG A 138 -13.72 -10.83 -2.96
CA ARG A 138 -13.03 -12.10 -2.68
C ARG A 138 -13.11 -12.50 -1.19
N GLY A 139 -13.90 -11.79 -0.39
CA GLY A 139 -13.98 -11.93 1.07
C GLY A 139 -13.13 -10.90 1.82
N VAL A 140 -12.96 -11.13 3.12
CA VAL A 140 -12.12 -10.30 4.01
C VAL A 140 -10.65 -10.56 3.68
N LEU A 141 -9.96 -9.54 3.18
CA LEU A 141 -8.51 -9.56 2.97
C LEU A 141 -7.81 -9.00 4.20
N ASN A 142 -6.88 -9.79 4.75
CA ASN A 142 -5.88 -9.34 5.71
C ASN A 142 -4.47 -9.62 5.18
N THR A 143 -4.25 -9.25 3.92
CA THR A 143 -3.01 -9.54 3.20
C THR A 143 -2.87 -8.65 1.97
N THR A 144 -1.78 -8.81 1.24
CA THR A 144 -1.51 -8.17 -0.04
C THR A 144 -2.43 -8.65 -1.14
N ARG A 145 -2.56 -7.85 -2.20
CA ARG A 145 -3.27 -8.23 -3.42
C ARG A 145 -2.57 -7.65 -4.64
N GLN A 146 -2.83 -8.26 -5.80
CA GLN A 146 -2.62 -7.63 -7.08
C GLN A 146 -3.96 -7.17 -7.67
N ARG A 147 -3.93 -6.03 -8.35
CA ARG A 147 -5.00 -5.57 -9.24
C ARG A 147 -4.41 -5.18 -10.58
N THR A 148 -5.22 -5.22 -11.63
CA THR A 148 -4.79 -4.62 -12.90
C THR A 148 -4.54 -3.12 -12.71
N VAL A 149 -3.69 -2.53 -13.54
CA VAL A 149 -3.41 -1.09 -13.48
C VAL A 149 -4.71 -0.27 -13.56
N GLN A 150 -5.58 -0.63 -14.49
CA GLN A 150 -6.91 -0.02 -14.64
C GLN A 150 -7.73 -0.12 -13.35
N GLN A 151 -7.91 -1.33 -12.80
CA GLN A 151 -8.73 -1.53 -11.60
C GLN A 151 -8.22 -0.79 -10.37
N TRP A 152 -6.89 -0.71 -10.21
CA TRP A 152 -6.30 0.00 -9.08
C TRP A 152 -6.46 1.52 -9.27
N LEU A 153 -6.15 2.05 -10.46
CA LEU A 153 -6.28 3.48 -10.73
C LEU A 153 -7.73 3.96 -10.66
N ASP A 154 -8.69 3.21 -11.21
CA ASP A 154 -10.12 3.53 -11.10
C ASP A 154 -10.57 3.60 -9.63
N GLU A 155 -10.09 2.67 -8.79
CA GLU A 155 -10.46 2.62 -7.37
C GLU A 155 -9.97 3.84 -6.59
N TYR A 156 -8.74 4.30 -6.83
CA TYR A 156 -8.13 5.37 -6.04
C TYR A 156 -8.30 6.76 -6.64
N THR A 157 -8.36 6.89 -7.97
CA THR A 157 -8.69 8.19 -8.61
C THR A 157 -10.13 8.62 -8.34
N GLY A 158 -11.05 7.67 -8.11
CA GLY A 158 -12.40 7.97 -7.64
C GLY A 158 -12.48 8.42 -6.17
N LYS A 159 -11.39 8.31 -5.40
CA LYS A 159 -11.35 8.63 -3.95
C LYS A 159 -10.37 9.75 -3.60
N GLY A 160 -9.40 10.03 -4.46
CA GLY A 160 -8.36 11.02 -4.24
C GLY A 160 -7.43 11.12 -5.44
N THR A 161 -6.35 11.88 -5.27
CA THR A 161 -5.29 12.02 -6.26
C THR A 161 -4.34 10.83 -6.22
N VAL A 162 -3.85 10.41 -7.38
CA VAL A 162 -2.77 9.42 -7.49
C VAL A 162 -1.54 10.10 -8.08
N TRP A 163 -0.42 10.04 -7.36
CA TRP A 163 0.89 10.46 -7.81
C TRP A 163 1.72 9.25 -8.21
N VAL A 164 2.22 9.26 -9.44
CA VAL A 164 3.11 8.21 -9.96
C VAL A 164 4.54 8.73 -9.94
N TYR A 165 5.39 8.04 -9.21
CA TYR A 165 6.82 8.31 -9.09
C TYR A 165 7.63 7.24 -9.80
N ARG A 166 8.68 7.69 -10.50
CA ARG A 166 9.57 6.81 -11.28
C ARG A 166 11.02 7.15 -11.00
N VAL A 167 11.84 6.11 -10.82
CA VAL A 167 13.30 6.24 -10.77
C VAL A 167 13.86 6.68 -12.12
N SER A 168 15.07 7.25 -12.15
CA SER A 168 15.71 7.61 -13.42
C SER A 168 15.75 6.42 -14.40
N SER A 169 15.61 6.69 -15.70
CA SER A 169 15.66 5.67 -16.75
C SER A 169 16.97 4.87 -16.76
N SER A 170 18.06 5.47 -16.28
CA SER A 170 19.34 4.79 -16.01
C SER A 170 19.23 3.62 -15.02
N TYR A 171 18.13 3.53 -14.27
CA TYR A 171 17.86 2.51 -13.27
C TYR A 171 16.59 1.70 -13.56
N ASN A 172 16.13 1.64 -14.81
CA ASN A 172 14.98 0.79 -15.20
C ASN A 172 15.16 -0.68 -14.79
N TYR A 173 16.40 -1.21 -14.83
CA TYR A 173 16.68 -2.56 -14.36
C TYR A 173 16.46 -2.73 -12.85
N VAL A 174 16.80 -1.70 -12.05
CA VAL A 174 16.53 -1.70 -10.60
C VAL A 174 15.03 -1.67 -10.35
N ALA A 175 14.29 -0.82 -11.06
CA ALA A 175 12.83 -0.77 -10.98
C ALA A 175 12.18 -2.13 -11.29
N GLY A 176 12.66 -2.80 -12.34
CA GLY A 176 12.24 -4.15 -12.72
C GLY A 176 12.56 -5.21 -11.67
N ASN A 177 13.75 -5.15 -11.06
CA ASN A 177 14.15 -6.05 -9.98
C ASN A 177 13.36 -5.81 -8.69
N ALA A 178 13.12 -4.55 -8.31
CA ALA A 178 12.30 -4.17 -7.17
C ALA A 178 10.88 -4.72 -7.31
N ALA A 179 10.26 -4.53 -8.47
CA ALA A 179 8.96 -5.11 -8.80
C ALA A 179 8.94 -6.65 -8.70
N SER A 180 9.94 -7.32 -9.27
CA SER A 180 10.07 -8.78 -9.18
C SER A 180 10.24 -9.28 -7.75
N TRP A 181 11.03 -8.55 -6.95
CA TRP A 181 11.25 -8.87 -5.55
C TRP A 181 9.96 -8.71 -4.74
N ALA A 182 9.24 -7.60 -4.96
CA ALA A 182 7.97 -7.34 -4.27
C ALA A 182 6.98 -8.47 -4.57
N ASP A 183 6.84 -8.82 -5.84
CA ASP A 183 5.94 -9.87 -6.29
C ASP A 183 6.27 -11.24 -5.68
N ARG A 184 7.54 -11.65 -5.72
CA ARG A 184 7.98 -12.96 -5.22
C ARG A 184 7.95 -13.09 -3.71
N THR A 185 8.10 -11.97 -3.02
CA THR A 185 8.06 -11.90 -1.55
C THR A 185 6.62 -11.88 -1.04
N TYR A 186 5.76 -11.12 -1.71
CA TYR A 186 4.47 -10.73 -1.15
C TYR A 186 3.24 -11.25 -1.87
N TYR A 187 3.36 -11.81 -3.07
CA TYR A 187 2.19 -12.29 -3.81
C TYR A 187 2.39 -13.70 -4.36
N SER A 188 3.37 -13.91 -5.24
CA SER A 188 3.59 -15.21 -5.90
C SER A 188 5.05 -15.61 -5.87
N SER A 189 5.41 -16.66 -5.14
CA SER A 189 6.78 -17.15 -4.97
C SER A 189 7.52 -17.44 -6.28
N SER A 190 6.77 -17.79 -7.33
CA SER A 190 7.26 -18.06 -8.69
C SER A 190 7.19 -16.85 -9.63
N GLY A 191 6.50 -15.78 -9.23
CA GLY A 191 6.20 -14.62 -10.06
C GLY A 191 5.00 -14.81 -10.99
N SER A 192 4.06 -15.68 -10.61
CA SER A 192 2.87 -16.00 -11.41
C SER A 192 1.66 -15.13 -11.04
N ALA A 193 0.58 -15.23 -11.83
CA ALA A 193 -0.68 -14.56 -11.53
C ALA A 193 -1.41 -15.14 -10.29
N THR A 194 -0.98 -16.32 -9.80
CA THR A 194 -1.57 -16.99 -8.65
C THR A 194 -0.87 -16.58 -7.37
N GLN A 195 -1.65 -16.07 -6.43
CA GLN A 195 -1.16 -15.74 -5.10
C GLN A 195 -0.92 -17.02 -4.28
N ASP A 196 0.31 -17.18 -3.78
CA ASP A 196 0.70 -18.23 -2.84
C ASP A 196 1.42 -17.67 -1.60
N ARG A 197 1.60 -16.35 -1.53
CA ARG A 197 2.11 -15.60 -0.37
C ARG A 197 1.00 -14.76 0.23
N PHE A 198 0.83 -14.88 1.55
CA PHE A 198 -0.24 -14.23 2.30
C PHE A 198 0.29 -13.58 3.59
N PRO A 199 1.21 -12.60 3.52
CA PRO A 199 1.67 -11.87 4.71
C PRO A 199 0.47 -11.20 5.39
N SER A 200 0.42 -11.19 6.71
CA SER A 200 -0.64 -10.46 7.42
C SER A 200 -0.47 -8.95 7.27
N TYR A 201 -1.57 -8.20 7.21
CA TYR A 201 -1.49 -6.74 7.27
C TYR A 201 -1.20 -6.30 8.71
N GLY A 202 -0.23 -5.40 8.89
CA GLY A 202 0.03 -4.79 10.19
C GLY A 202 1.11 -3.71 10.14
N VAL A 203 0.84 -2.59 10.79
CA VAL A 203 1.80 -1.48 10.95
C VAL A 203 2.76 -1.83 12.08
N THR A 204 4.03 -2.02 11.73
CA THR A 204 5.09 -2.50 12.64
C THR A 204 6.39 -1.72 12.42
N LEU A 205 7.21 -1.62 13.48
CA LEU A 205 8.57 -1.08 13.42
C LEU A 205 9.56 -2.03 12.72
N ASN A 206 9.21 -3.31 12.58
CA ASN A 206 10.08 -4.28 11.90
C ASN A 206 10.08 -4.02 10.38
N THR A 207 11.08 -3.29 9.91
CA THR A 207 11.27 -2.97 8.47
C THR A 207 11.98 -4.08 7.69
N LYS A 208 12.55 -5.08 8.36
CA LYS A 208 13.31 -6.18 7.73
C LYS A 208 12.44 -7.42 7.48
N GLY A 209 11.62 -7.80 8.45
CA GLY A 209 10.70 -8.92 8.32
C GLY A 209 9.63 -8.64 7.26
N THR A 210 9.09 -9.68 6.65
CA THR A 210 8.09 -9.59 5.57
C THR A 210 6.66 -9.88 6.07
N ASP A 211 6.50 -10.26 7.33
CA ASP A 211 5.20 -10.51 7.96
C ASP A 211 5.25 -10.05 9.43
N PRO A 212 4.35 -9.14 9.88
CA PRO A 212 3.33 -8.43 9.11
C PRO A 212 3.92 -7.40 8.13
N THR A 213 3.11 -6.95 7.17
CA THR A 213 3.48 -5.92 6.18
C THR A 213 2.40 -4.85 6.02
N TYR A 214 2.79 -3.71 5.43
CA TYR A 214 1.90 -2.60 5.10
C TYR A 214 2.36 -1.93 3.80
N CYS A 215 1.50 -1.07 3.25
CA CYS A 215 1.56 -0.61 1.86
C CYS A 215 2.91 0.00 1.45
N SER A 216 3.40 0.99 2.19
CA SER A 216 4.69 1.65 1.95
C SER A 216 5.89 0.78 2.31
N LYS A 217 5.76 -0.14 3.27
CA LYS A 217 6.83 -1.11 3.59
C LYS A 217 7.12 -2.06 2.43
N ILE A 218 6.09 -2.48 1.68
CA ILE A 218 6.29 -3.27 0.46
C ILE A 218 7.19 -2.54 -0.52
N VAL A 219 6.91 -1.27 -0.78
CA VAL A 219 7.69 -0.47 -1.74
C VAL A 219 9.10 -0.22 -1.22
N TYR A 220 9.25 0.12 0.07
CA TYR A 220 10.56 0.30 0.68
C TYR A 220 11.42 -0.96 0.55
N GLN A 221 10.89 -2.11 0.94
CA GLN A 221 11.65 -3.37 0.89
C GLN A 221 11.92 -3.82 -0.54
N ALA A 222 10.99 -3.57 -1.47
CA ALA A 222 11.19 -3.81 -2.90
C ALA A 222 12.45 -3.10 -3.42
N TYR A 223 12.59 -1.80 -3.14
CA TYR A 223 13.76 -1.06 -3.56
C TYR A 223 15.00 -1.30 -2.68
N TYR A 224 14.84 -1.68 -1.40
CA TYR A 224 15.96 -2.00 -0.51
C TYR A 224 16.63 -3.32 -0.90
N TYR A 225 15.84 -4.37 -1.15
CA TYR A 225 16.35 -5.70 -1.46
C TYR A 225 16.47 -5.96 -2.96
N GLY A 226 15.63 -5.35 -3.79
CA GLY A 226 15.66 -5.51 -5.24
C GLY A 226 16.77 -4.71 -5.94
N SER A 227 17.39 -3.72 -5.27
CA SER A 227 18.50 -2.95 -5.83
C SER A 227 19.86 -3.66 -5.75
N GLY A 228 19.93 -4.82 -5.10
CA GLY A 228 21.18 -5.54 -4.86
C GLY A 228 22.14 -4.71 -3.99
N ASN A 229 23.35 -4.46 -4.50
CA ASN A 229 24.37 -3.71 -3.75
C ASN A 229 24.24 -2.18 -3.88
N LEU A 230 23.29 -1.68 -4.67
CA LEU A 230 23.08 -0.23 -4.82
C LEU A 230 22.26 0.30 -3.64
N PRO A 231 22.71 1.39 -2.97
CA PRO A 231 22.04 1.91 -1.79
C PRO A 231 20.85 2.80 -2.17
N PHE A 232 19.82 2.22 -2.80
CA PHE A 232 18.61 2.94 -3.22
C PHE A 232 17.82 3.50 -2.04
N MET A 233 17.82 2.77 -0.93
CA MET A 233 17.05 3.09 0.27
C MET A 233 18.00 3.39 1.42
N VAL A 234 17.67 4.42 2.20
CA VAL A 234 18.34 4.71 3.47
C VAL A 234 17.93 3.62 4.46
N PRO A 235 18.87 2.79 4.97
CA PRO A 235 18.53 1.73 5.89
C PRO A 235 17.91 2.27 7.18
N THR A 236 16.74 1.76 7.53
CA THR A 236 16.10 2.03 8.81
C THR A 236 15.54 0.74 9.41
N SER A 237 15.50 0.65 10.74
CA SER A 237 14.99 -0.53 11.47
C SER A 237 14.10 -0.20 12.67
N THR A 238 13.85 1.09 12.92
CA THR A 238 13.19 1.58 14.12
C THR A 238 12.10 2.61 13.83
N THR A 239 11.73 2.77 12.55
CA THR A 239 10.66 3.69 12.14
C THR A 239 9.67 2.99 11.23
N ILE A 240 8.41 3.39 11.34
CA ILE A 240 7.42 3.13 10.31
C ILE A 240 7.65 4.12 9.17
N ILE A 241 7.45 3.64 7.95
CA ILE A 241 7.59 4.44 6.74
C ILE A 241 6.18 4.80 6.30
N GLY A 242 5.77 6.05 6.47
CA GLY A 242 4.44 6.49 6.02
C GLY A 242 4.32 6.47 4.48
N PRO A 243 3.11 6.34 3.91
CA PRO A 243 2.89 6.39 2.46
C PRO A 243 3.49 7.63 1.78
N TYR A 244 3.32 8.81 2.38
CA TYR A 244 3.86 10.07 1.85
C TYR A 244 5.34 10.24 2.20
N GLY A 245 5.76 9.75 3.38
CA GLY A 245 7.16 9.75 3.82
C GLY A 245 8.05 8.75 3.07
N LEU A 246 7.48 7.86 2.26
CA LEU A 246 8.19 6.82 1.52
C LEU A 246 9.32 7.38 0.65
N LEU A 247 9.08 8.51 -0.02
CA LEU A 247 10.06 9.12 -0.92
C LEU A 247 11.28 9.67 -0.18
N ASP A 248 11.12 10.08 1.08
CA ASP A 248 12.23 10.53 1.95
C ASP A 248 13.10 9.36 2.43
N SER A 249 12.66 8.11 2.22
CA SER A 249 13.45 6.91 2.52
C SER A 249 14.37 6.50 1.37
N PHE A 250 14.26 7.11 0.19
CA PHE A 250 15.23 6.90 -0.89
C PHE A 250 16.50 7.71 -0.61
N ALA A 251 17.67 7.13 -0.88
CA ALA A 251 18.90 7.90 -0.86
C ALA A 251 18.84 8.99 -1.95
N ASN A 252 19.35 10.18 -1.63
CA ASN A 252 19.15 11.40 -2.44
C ASN A 252 19.44 11.21 -3.94
N ASN A 253 20.49 10.45 -4.28
CA ASN A 253 20.91 10.21 -5.67
C ASN A 253 19.97 9.29 -6.46
N TYR A 254 19.08 8.57 -5.77
CA TYR A 254 18.14 7.61 -6.33
C TYR A 254 16.68 8.01 -6.14
N ARG A 255 16.43 9.21 -5.58
CA ARG A 255 15.06 9.65 -5.28
C ARG A 255 14.20 9.66 -6.55
N PRO A 256 13.06 8.94 -6.57
CA PRO A 256 12.12 8.96 -7.68
C PRO A 256 11.60 10.37 -7.97
N SER A 257 11.31 10.66 -9.23
CA SER A 257 10.66 11.91 -9.66
C SER A 257 9.17 11.67 -9.92
N LEU A 258 8.34 12.68 -9.63
CA LEU A 258 6.93 12.67 -10.03
C LEU A 258 6.85 12.71 -11.56
N VAL A 259 6.15 11.76 -12.17
CA VAL A 259 6.03 11.63 -13.64
C VAL A 259 4.59 11.72 -14.15
N LYS A 260 3.61 11.55 -13.26
CA LYS A 260 2.20 11.69 -13.59
C LYS A 260 1.37 11.93 -12.32
N THR A 261 0.34 12.73 -12.47
CA THR A 261 -0.76 12.85 -11.51
C THR A 261 -2.05 12.45 -12.21
N PHE A 262 -2.88 11.66 -11.54
CA PHE A 262 -4.25 11.32 -11.94
C PHE A 262 -5.24 11.84 -10.90
#